data_AF-A0A098BYI0-F1
#
_entry.id   AF-A0A098BYI0-F1
#
_cell.length_a   1.000
_cell.length_b   1.000
_cell.length_c   1.000
_cell.angle_alpha   90.00
_cell.angle_beta   90.00
_cell.angle_gamma   90.00
#
_symmetry.space_group_name_H-M   'P 1'
#
loop_
_entity.id
_entity.type
_entity.pdbx_description
1 polymer ?
#
loop_
_entity_poly.entity_id
_entity_poly.type
_entity_poly.pdbx_seq_one_letter_code
_entity_poly.pdbx_strand_id
1 'polypeptide(L)'
;LNEFYALIPLANPDLFNDNNDFKKRYTNPIATAREKDATNEEIKIASERLLELSTITNKFILRRTNNLLSKVLPIKYHINIFLKMNPFQELLYRYLLKDKKILKNLNTNTNGNGNIKISALTELNRIEKICNHPLLLNNDQINDLNNVYFEDLLNCFYNQNKNLKCKSIDIIDNINNNVNNNVNNNVNNNNNNNGSKLKINKKLSIDKLNNIKDKDKNKDNINFKESFKKILENCKKNNNKSYYELSCKFLFLNYLLKNAKEKTDDKIVIVSNHTQTLDYIEILCKENNYKFVRLDGAINIKKRQKVLEDFQNISDIYIFLLSSKSGGCGLNLIKANRLILLEPD
;
A
#
# COMPACT_ATOMS: atom_id res chain seq x y z
N LEU A 1 -11.98 23.88 -2.19
CA LEU A 1 -12.56 25.25 -2.14
C LEU A 1 -11.70 26.21 -1.34
N ASN A 2 -11.15 25.83 -0.18
CA ASN A 2 -10.20 26.68 0.55
C ASN A 2 -8.93 27.00 -0.24
N GLU A 3 -8.30 26.00 -0.87
CA GLU A 3 -7.16 26.21 -1.77
C GLU A 3 -7.54 27.08 -2.97
N PHE A 4 -8.75 26.89 -3.49
CA PHE A 4 -9.27 27.68 -4.59
C PHE A 4 -9.45 29.16 -4.19
N TYR A 5 -10.02 29.44 -3.01
CA TYR A 5 -10.11 30.79 -2.46
C TYR A 5 -8.73 31.41 -2.27
N ALA A 6 -7.72 30.65 -1.84
CA ALA A 6 -6.36 31.17 -1.70
C ALA A 6 -5.73 31.59 -3.04
N LEU A 7 -6.11 30.94 -4.15
CA LEU A 7 -5.59 31.26 -5.48
C LEU A 7 -6.30 32.44 -6.17
N ILE A 8 -7.58 32.68 -5.83
CA ILE A 8 -8.38 33.70 -6.51
C ILE A 8 -7.81 35.12 -6.33
N PRO A 9 -7.42 35.58 -5.13
CA PRO A 9 -6.90 36.92 -4.95
C PRO A 9 -5.65 37.22 -5.79
N LEU A 10 -4.89 36.19 -6.17
CA LEU A 10 -3.75 36.33 -7.07
C LEU A 10 -4.18 36.65 -8.51
N ALA A 11 -5.29 36.07 -8.96
CA ALA A 11 -5.79 36.25 -10.33
C ALA A 11 -6.78 37.43 -10.44
N ASN A 12 -7.59 37.65 -9.40
CA ASN A 12 -8.58 38.71 -9.31
C ASN A 12 -8.77 39.10 -7.82
N PRO A 13 -8.02 40.10 -7.31
CA PRO A 13 -7.97 40.46 -5.89
C PRO A 13 -9.32 40.91 -5.31
N ASP A 14 -10.17 41.55 -6.11
CA ASP A 14 -11.43 42.16 -5.65
C ASP A 14 -12.65 41.26 -5.85
N LEU A 15 -12.46 39.99 -6.21
CA LEU A 15 -13.57 39.09 -6.53
C LEU A 15 -14.36 38.63 -5.30
N PHE A 16 -13.64 38.34 -4.20
CA PHE A 16 -14.22 37.92 -2.93
C PHE A 16 -13.56 38.70 -1.80
N ASN A 17 -14.38 39.33 -0.96
CA ASN A 17 -13.91 40.23 0.09
C ASN A 17 -13.37 39.46 1.31
N ASP A 18 -14.25 38.71 2.00
CA ASP A 18 -13.90 37.98 3.22
C ASP A 18 -13.96 36.45 2.99
N ASN A 19 -12.98 35.76 3.57
CA ASN A 19 -12.89 34.31 3.60
C ASN A 19 -14.05 33.70 4.39
N ASN A 20 -14.50 34.36 5.46
CA ASN A 20 -15.63 33.87 6.25
C ASN A 20 -16.94 33.90 5.46
N ASP A 21 -17.16 34.97 4.68
CA ASP A 21 -18.32 35.07 3.80
C ASP A 21 -18.26 34.03 2.68
N PHE A 22 -17.09 33.84 2.08
CA PHE A 22 -16.88 32.79 1.08
C PHE A 22 -17.16 31.40 1.65
N LYS A 23 -16.67 31.12 2.86
CA LYS A 23 -16.92 29.85 3.55
C LYS A 23 -18.39 29.63 3.82
N LYS A 24 -19.09 30.63 4.35
CA LYS A 24 -20.51 30.54 4.68
C LYS A 24 -21.38 30.36 3.43
N ARG A 25 -21.05 31.07 2.34
CA ARG A 25 -21.85 31.08 1.10
C ARG A 25 -21.57 29.88 0.19
N TYR A 26 -20.32 29.44 0.09
CA TYR A 26 -19.93 28.38 -0.84
C TYR A 26 -19.34 27.15 -0.13
N THR A 27 -18.29 27.31 0.67
CA THR A 27 -17.55 26.14 1.20
C THR A 27 -18.40 25.24 2.09
N ASN A 28 -19.13 25.81 3.07
CA ASN A 28 -19.89 25.03 4.04
C ASN A 28 -21.08 24.32 3.39
N PRO A 29 -21.96 24.99 2.61
CA PRO A 29 -23.09 24.30 1.96
C PRO A 29 -22.64 23.19 1.01
N ILE A 30 -21.57 23.41 0.25
CA ILE A 30 -21.02 22.40 -0.66
C ILE A 30 -20.37 21.24 0.09
N ALA A 31 -19.76 21.49 1.25
CA ALA A 31 -19.21 20.45 2.10
C ALA A 31 -20.31 19.59 2.72
N THR A 32 -21.34 20.22 3.31
CA THR A 32 -22.50 19.53 3.91
C THR A 32 -23.21 18.65 2.88
N ALA A 33 -23.46 19.14 1.67
CA ALA A 33 -24.10 18.35 0.61
C ALA A 33 -23.27 17.15 0.09
N ARG A 34 -21.98 17.05 0.45
CA ARG A 34 -21.15 15.89 0.13
C ARG A 34 -21.19 14.81 1.21
N GLU A 35 -21.74 15.12 2.38
CA GLU A 35 -21.93 14.14 3.45
C GLU A 35 -23.03 13.15 3.07
N LYS A 36 -22.93 11.90 3.55
CA LYS A 36 -23.79 10.80 3.10
C LYS A 36 -25.24 10.92 3.57
N ASP A 37 -25.44 11.72 4.61
CA ASP A 37 -26.68 12.01 5.33
C ASP A 37 -27.30 13.37 4.92
N ALA A 38 -26.76 14.01 3.88
CA ALA A 38 -27.27 15.28 3.38
C ALA A 38 -28.72 15.18 2.90
N THR A 39 -29.53 16.16 3.28
CA THR A 39 -30.92 16.28 2.85
C THR A 39 -31.02 16.72 1.39
N ASN A 40 -32.16 16.41 0.74
CA ASN A 40 -32.41 16.84 -0.63
C ASN A 40 -32.39 18.38 -0.79
N GLU A 41 -32.75 19.12 0.26
CA GLU A 41 -32.71 20.59 0.27
C GLU A 41 -31.27 21.11 0.29
N GLU A 42 -30.40 20.53 1.12
CA GLU A 42 -28.98 20.89 1.18
C GLU A 42 -28.24 20.59 -0.14
N ILE A 43 -28.56 19.45 -0.77
CA ILE A 43 -28.03 19.09 -2.09
C ILE A 43 -28.44 20.14 -3.14
N LYS A 44 -29.70 20.58 -3.10
CA LYS A 44 -30.19 21.62 -4.02
C LYS A 44 -29.47 22.95 -3.81
N ILE A 45 -29.36 23.41 -2.56
CA ILE A 45 -28.63 24.65 -2.23
C ILE A 45 -27.18 24.55 -2.70
N ALA A 46 -26.50 23.44 -2.46
CA ALA A 46 -25.13 23.25 -2.91
C ALA A 46 -24.99 23.29 -4.43
N SER A 47 -25.95 22.72 -5.17
CA SER A 47 -25.96 22.75 -6.63
C SER A 47 -26.09 24.17 -7.18
N GLU A 48 -26.96 24.99 -6.58
CA GLU A 48 -27.15 26.41 -6.95
C GLU A 48 -25.88 27.21 -6.67
N ARG A 49 -25.26 27.02 -5.48
CA ARG A 49 -24.00 27.69 -5.12
C ARG A 49 -22.83 27.28 -6.00
N LEU A 50 -22.77 26.02 -6.42
CA LEU A 50 -21.73 25.53 -7.33
C LEU A 50 -21.90 26.11 -8.73
N LEU A 51 -23.14 26.26 -9.22
CA LEU A 51 -23.44 26.89 -10.50
C LEU A 51 -23.11 28.39 -10.50
N GLU A 52 -23.48 29.09 -9.41
CA GLU A 52 -23.13 30.49 -9.19
C GLU A 52 -21.61 30.69 -9.24
N LEU A 53 -20.88 29.88 -8.46
CA LEU A 53 -19.41 29.91 -8.42
C LEU A 53 -18.80 29.57 -9.78
N SER A 54 -19.31 28.57 -10.49
CA SER A 54 -18.84 28.22 -11.83
C SER A 54 -19.05 29.38 -12.82
N THR A 55 -20.20 30.05 -12.79
CA THR A 55 -20.51 31.17 -13.69
C THR A 55 -19.56 32.34 -13.48
N ILE A 56 -19.26 32.66 -12.22
CA ILE A 56 -18.29 33.70 -11.87
C ILE A 56 -16.89 33.31 -12.36
N THR A 57 -16.46 32.09 -12.03
CA THR A 57 -15.09 31.64 -12.29
C THR A 57 -14.80 31.43 -13.77
N ASN A 58 -15.79 31.01 -14.56
CA ASN A 58 -15.67 30.87 -16.01
C ASN A 58 -15.41 32.20 -16.75
N LYS A 59 -15.64 33.36 -16.11
CA LYS A 59 -15.32 34.67 -16.71
C LYS A 59 -13.81 34.92 -16.84
N PHE A 60 -12.99 34.27 -16.01
CA PHE A 60 -11.54 34.51 -15.97
C PHE A 60 -10.71 33.22 -15.93
N ILE A 61 -11.31 32.04 -15.83
CA ILE A 61 -10.62 30.75 -15.93
C ILE A 61 -10.81 30.18 -17.34
N LEU A 62 -9.71 30.02 -18.06
CA LEU A 62 -9.67 29.25 -19.30
C LEU A 62 -9.29 27.79 -19.01
N ARG A 63 -10.22 26.86 -19.29
CA ARG A 63 -9.96 25.42 -19.16
C ARG A 63 -10.21 24.70 -20.48
N ARG A 64 -9.14 24.15 -21.08
CA ARG A 64 -9.24 23.23 -22.24
C ARG A 64 -9.21 21.79 -21.76
N THR A 65 -10.09 20.95 -22.31
CA THR A 65 -10.10 19.52 -22.00
C THR A 65 -9.16 18.76 -22.93
N ASN A 66 -8.67 17.62 -22.46
CA ASN A 66 -7.78 16.73 -23.23
C ASN A 66 -8.48 16.07 -24.45
N ASN A 67 -9.79 16.29 -24.61
CA ASN A 67 -10.59 15.75 -25.73
C ASN A 67 -10.13 16.30 -27.09
N LEU A 68 -9.41 17.41 -27.11
CA LEU A 68 -8.82 17.94 -28.35
C LEU A 68 -7.58 17.14 -28.79
N LEU A 69 -6.83 16.61 -27.83
CA LEU A 69 -5.59 15.86 -28.09
C LEU A 69 -5.84 14.38 -28.38
N SER A 70 -6.99 13.82 -27.97
CA SER A 70 -7.34 12.43 -28.27
C SER A 70 -7.49 12.12 -29.76
N LYS A 71 -7.66 13.14 -30.61
CA LYS A 71 -7.68 13.00 -32.08
C LYS A 71 -6.29 12.81 -32.69
N VAL A 72 -5.23 13.23 -32.00
CA VAL A 72 -3.85 13.27 -32.52
C VAL A 72 -2.94 12.31 -31.77
N LEU A 73 -3.31 11.92 -30.54
CA LEU A 73 -2.55 11.00 -29.72
C LEU A 73 -3.08 9.57 -29.82
N PRO A 74 -2.21 8.56 -29.61
CA PRO A 74 -2.63 7.17 -29.50
C PRO A 74 -3.65 6.95 -28.38
N ILE A 75 -4.44 5.87 -28.52
CA ILE A 75 -5.45 5.48 -27.53
C ILE A 75 -4.76 5.14 -26.21
N LYS A 76 -5.25 5.72 -25.12
CA LYS A 76 -4.80 5.41 -23.75
C LYS A 76 -5.76 4.44 -23.09
N TYR A 77 -5.26 3.27 -22.69
CA TYR A 77 -6.00 2.31 -21.88
C TYR A 77 -5.71 2.54 -20.40
N HIS A 78 -6.76 2.50 -19.58
CA HIS A 78 -6.66 2.56 -18.11
C HIS A 78 -7.18 1.26 -17.53
N ILE A 79 -6.32 0.48 -16.88
CA ILE A 79 -6.65 -0.85 -16.37
C ILE A 79 -6.42 -0.87 -14.86
N ASN A 80 -7.48 -1.12 -14.10
CA ASN A 80 -7.41 -1.30 -12.65
C ASN A 80 -7.28 -2.78 -12.31
N ILE A 81 -6.20 -3.15 -11.61
CA ILE A 81 -5.90 -4.54 -11.26
C ILE A 81 -6.07 -4.71 -9.75
N PHE A 82 -7.02 -5.56 -9.37
CA PHE A 82 -7.30 -5.87 -7.96
C PHE A 82 -6.58 -7.17 -7.58
N LEU A 83 -5.61 -7.07 -6.68
CA LEU A 83 -4.80 -8.20 -6.22
C LEU A 83 -5.23 -8.64 -4.82
N LYS A 84 -5.40 -9.96 -4.63
CA LYS A 84 -5.57 -10.53 -3.30
C LYS A 84 -4.22 -10.61 -2.60
N MET A 85 -4.16 -10.25 -1.31
CA MET A 85 -2.97 -10.43 -0.48
C MET A 85 -2.54 -11.90 -0.45
N ASN A 86 -1.23 -12.15 -0.44
CA ASN A 86 -0.73 -13.50 -0.21
C ASN A 86 -0.97 -13.91 1.27
N PRO A 87 -0.93 -15.22 1.60
CA PRO A 87 -1.20 -15.66 2.98
C PRO A 87 -0.28 -15.01 4.01
N PHE A 88 0.99 -14.77 3.66
CA PHE A 88 1.96 -14.11 4.53
C PHE A 88 1.58 -12.67 4.88
N GLN A 89 1.25 -11.85 3.88
CA GLN A 89 0.75 -10.49 4.04
C GLN A 89 -0.58 -10.46 4.78
N GLU A 90 -1.51 -11.36 4.43
CA GLU A 90 -2.83 -11.42 5.07
C GLU A 90 -2.70 -11.70 6.57
N LEU A 91 -1.85 -12.64 6.96
CA LEU A 91 -1.62 -12.98 8.37
C LEU A 91 -0.95 -11.82 9.11
N LEU A 92 0.09 -11.21 8.53
CA LEU A 92 0.78 -10.07 9.12
C LEU A 92 -0.16 -8.86 9.28
N TYR A 93 -0.96 -8.58 8.25
CA TYR A 93 -1.98 -7.53 8.24
C TYR A 93 -3.01 -7.74 9.36
N ARG A 94 -3.58 -8.96 9.46
CA ARG A 94 -4.55 -9.30 10.51
C ARG A 94 -3.93 -9.29 11.90
N TYR A 95 -2.67 -9.68 12.03
CA TYR A 95 -1.93 -9.63 13.29
C TYR A 95 -1.79 -8.20 13.79
N LEU A 96 -1.34 -7.28 12.92
CA LEU A 96 -1.18 -5.87 13.30
C LEU A 96 -2.50 -5.20 13.65
N LEU A 97 -3.59 -5.50 12.92
CA LEU A 97 -4.90 -4.95 13.26
C LEU A 97 -5.40 -5.37 14.65
N LYS A 98 -4.96 -6.51 15.18
CA LYS A 98 -5.31 -6.99 16.52
C LYS A 98 -4.40 -6.45 17.61
N ASP A 99 -3.34 -5.71 17.26
CA ASP A 99 -2.42 -5.15 18.24
C ASP A 99 -3.15 -4.15 19.15
N LYS A 100 -2.94 -4.28 20.47
CA LYS A 100 -3.63 -3.49 21.51
C LYS A 100 -3.36 -1.99 21.33
N LYS A 101 -2.23 -1.61 20.72
CA LYS A 101 -1.88 -0.21 20.38
C LYS A 101 -2.88 0.41 19.40
N ILE A 102 -3.25 -0.31 18.33
CA ILE A 102 -4.19 0.18 17.31
C ILE A 102 -5.61 0.28 17.90
N LEU A 103 -6.04 -0.74 18.64
CA LEU A 103 -7.37 -0.76 19.27
C LEU A 103 -7.54 0.33 20.34
N LYS A 104 -6.48 0.65 21.10
CA LYS A 104 -6.51 1.73 22.10
C LYS A 104 -6.61 3.11 21.43
N ASN A 105 -5.88 3.34 20.34
CA ASN A 105 -5.93 4.59 19.58
C ASN A 105 -7.28 4.82 18.88
N LEU A 106 -7.97 3.76 18.45
CA LEU A 106 -9.31 3.85 17.84
C LEU A 106 -10.41 4.14 18.88
N ASN A 107 -10.23 3.67 20.11
CA ASN A 107 -11.22 3.80 21.18
C ASN A 107 -11.07 5.09 22.02
N THR A 108 -9.94 5.80 21.94
CA THR A 108 -9.78 7.13 22.56
C THR A 108 -10.42 8.23 21.71
N ASN A 109 -11.73 8.14 21.50
CA ASN A 109 -12.54 9.22 20.95
C ASN A 109 -13.01 10.16 22.05
N THR A 110 -12.10 10.84 22.75
CA THR A 110 -12.41 12.08 23.48
C THR A 110 -11.11 12.83 23.74
N ASN A 111 -11.11 14.13 23.42
CA ASN A 111 -10.09 15.12 23.78
C ASN A 111 -8.87 15.21 22.82
N GLY A 112 -9.09 15.80 21.65
CA GLY A 112 -8.35 16.99 21.18
C GLY A 112 -6.80 17.02 21.13
N ASN A 113 -6.09 15.95 21.43
CA ASN A 113 -4.63 15.96 21.48
C ASN A 113 -4.03 15.57 20.12
N GLY A 114 -3.26 16.50 19.52
CA GLY A 114 -2.58 16.32 18.23
C GLY A 114 -1.69 15.06 18.14
N ASN A 115 -1.26 14.51 19.29
CA ASN A 115 -0.48 13.28 19.36
C ASN A 115 -1.25 12.02 18.89
N ILE A 116 -2.59 12.00 19.01
CA ILE A 116 -3.41 10.84 18.61
C ILE A 116 -3.46 10.70 17.08
N LYS A 117 -3.56 11.82 16.36
CA LYS A 117 -3.56 11.84 14.88
C LYS A 117 -2.23 11.32 14.31
N ILE A 118 -1.11 11.68 14.94
CA ILE A 118 0.22 11.23 14.52
C ILE A 118 0.37 9.72 14.69
N SER A 119 -0.12 9.14 15.80
CA SER A 119 -0.04 7.69 16.04
C SER A 119 -0.92 6.87 15.09
N ALA A 120 -2.13 7.33 14.77
CA ALA A 120 -2.99 6.67 13.78
C ALA A 120 -2.38 6.69 12.37
N LEU A 121 -1.80 7.82 11.95
CA LEU A 121 -1.12 7.95 10.66
C LEU A 121 0.12 7.05 10.57
N THR A 122 0.89 6.91 11.65
CA THR A 122 2.05 5.99 11.65
C THR A 122 1.65 4.54 11.47
N GLU A 123 0.52 4.11 12.04
CA GLU A 123 0.03 2.74 11.89
C GLU A 123 -0.61 2.51 10.52
N LEU A 124 -1.32 3.50 9.99
CA LEU A 124 -1.83 3.46 8.61
C LEU A 124 -0.67 3.31 7.61
N ASN A 125 0.38 4.13 7.75
CA ASN A 125 1.60 4.00 6.94
C ASN A 125 2.28 2.62 7.12
N ARG A 126 2.25 2.04 8.32
CA ARG A 126 2.80 0.69 8.58
C ARG A 126 2.02 -0.39 7.83
N ILE A 127 0.70 -0.29 7.84
CA ILE A 127 -0.20 -1.20 7.13
C ILE A 127 -0.04 -1.04 5.61
N GLU A 128 0.02 0.19 5.11
CA GLU A 128 0.26 0.48 3.69
C GLU A 128 1.58 -0.14 3.20
N LYS A 129 2.66 0.02 3.99
CA LYS A 129 3.95 -0.60 3.69
C LYS A 129 3.85 -2.11 3.53
N ILE A 130 3.07 -2.81 4.36
CA ILE A 130 2.89 -4.26 4.27
C ILE A 130 2.12 -4.67 3.02
N CYS A 131 1.10 -3.90 2.65
CA CYS A 131 0.37 -4.08 1.40
C CYS A 131 1.30 -3.94 0.17
N ASN A 132 2.33 -3.10 0.27
CA ASN A 132 3.32 -2.92 -0.79
C ASN A 132 4.39 -4.01 -0.76
N HIS A 133 5.13 -4.13 0.34
CA HIS A 133 6.09 -5.20 0.58
C HIS A 133 6.41 -5.35 2.07
N PRO A 134 6.32 -6.56 2.67
CA PRO A 134 6.59 -6.75 4.11
C PRO A 134 7.97 -6.28 4.58
N LEU A 135 8.97 -6.30 3.70
CA LEU A 135 10.34 -5.83 4.04
C LEU A 135 10.46 -4.30 4.18
N LEU A 136 9.45 -3.52 3.79
CA LEU A 136 9.43 -2.06 3.95
C LEU A 136 9.25 -1.60 5.40
N LEU A 137 8.93 -2.51 6.31
CA LEU A 137 8.87 -2.24 7.75
C LEU A 137 10.25 -1.84 8.26
N ASN A 138 10.34 -0.81 9.10
CA ASN A 138 11.61 -0.40 9.71
C ASN A 138 12.06 -1.42 10.79
N ASN A 139 13.33 -1.38 11.20
CA ASN A 139 13.84 -2.31 12.21
C ASN A 139 13.09 -2.17 13.55
N ASP A 140 12.68 -0.96 13.94
CA ASP A 140 11.86 -0.74 15.14
C ASP A 140 10.48 -1.41 15.02
N GLN A 141 9.85 -1.27 13.85
CA GLN A 141 8.55 -1.89 13.56
C GLN A 141 8.62 -3.42 13.49
N ILE A 142 9.80 -3.97 13.16
CA ILE A 142 10.07 -5.41 13.18
C ILE A 142 10.33 -5.87 14.62
N ASN A 143 11.02 -5.07 15.43
CA ASN A 143 11.25 -5.35 16.84
C ASN A 143 9.97 -5.37 17.66
N ASP A 144 9.00 -4.53 17.30
CA ASP A 144 7.64 -4.54 17.84
C ASP A 144 6.87 -5.82 17.52
N LEU A 145 7.30 -6.63 16.54
CA LEU A 145 6.68 -7.93 16.29
C LEU A 145 7.18 -8.90 17.36
N ASN A 146 6.24 -9.44 18.15
CA ASN A 146 6.54 -10.57 19.03
C ASN A 146 7.09 -11.75 18.20
N ASN A 147 7.79 -12.69 18.84
CA ASN A 147 8.26 -13.93 18.23
C ASN A 147 7.09 -14.89 17.92
N VAL A 148 6.18 -14.46 17.06
CA VAL A 148 5.02 -15.21 16.62
C VAL A 148 5.39 -16.02 15.39
N TYR A 149 5.04 -17.30 15.41
CA TYR A 149 5.29 -18.21 14.30
C TYR A 149 4.16 -18.14 13.27
N PHE A 150 4.54 -18.29 12.00
CA PHE A 150 3.59 -18.34 10.88
C PHE A 150 2.55 -19.43 11.08
N GLU A 151 2.99 -20.61 11.51
CA GLU A 151 2.16 -21.80 11.74
C GLU A 151 1.06 -21.59 12.79
N ASP A 152 1.41 -20.91 13.89
CA ASP A 152 0.47 -20.65 14.98
C ASP A 152 -0.66 -19.72 14.53
N LEU A 153 -0.32 -18.66 13.78
CA LEU A 153 -1.31 -17.75 13.22
C LEU A 153 -2.15 -18.43 12.13
N LEU A 154 -1.52 -19.22 11.26
CA LEU A 154 -2.24 -19.99 10.24
C LEU A 154 -3.30 -20.90 10.88
N ASN A 155 -2.92 -21.63 11.93
CA ASN A 155 -3.83 -22.47 12.70
C ASN A 155 -4.93 -21.64 13.39
N CYS A 156 -4.60 -20.50 14.00
CA CYS A 156 -5.59 -19.64 14.65
C CYS A 156 -6.62 -19.07 13.66
N PHE A 157 -6.22 -18.66 12.46
CA PHE A 157 -7.11 -18.00 11.52
C PHE A 157 -7.90 -18.97 10.64
N TYR A 158 -7.31 -20.11 10.24
CA TYR A 158 -7.99 -21.07 9.36
C TYR A 158 -8.77 -22.16 10.11
N ASN A 159 -8.49 -22.42 11.40
CA ASN A 159 -9.27 -23.38 12.21
C ASN A 159 -10.51 -22.78 12.90
N GLN A 160 -10.69 -21.44 12.88
CA GLN A 160 -11.89 -20.79 13.41
C GLN A 160 -13.20 -21.12 12.65
N ASN A 161 -13.12 -21.82 11.52
CA ASN A 161 -14.28 -22.21 10.70
C ASN A 161 -14.86 -23.62 11.05
N LYS A 162 -14.44 -24.26 12.15
CA LYS A 162 -15.10 -25.47 12.67
C LYS A 162 -15.64 -25.19 14.06
N ASN A 163 -16.96 -25.13 14.17
CA ASN A 163 -17.78 -25.08 15.39
C ASN A 163 -17.02 -25.39 16.69
N LEU A 164 -16.63 -24.36 17.42
CA LEU A 164 -16.50 -24.33 18.88
C LEU A 164 -16.58 -22.86 19.29
N LYS A 165 -17.41 -22.57 20.30
CA LYS A 165 -17.47 -21.28 20.99
C LYS A 165 -16.03 -20.84 21.29
N CYS A 166 -15.50 -19.88 20.52
CA CYS A 166 -14.22 -19.29 20.87
C CYS A 166 -14.44 -18.52 22.16
N LYS A 167 -13.97 -19.09 23.27
CA LYS A 167 -13.50 -18.30 24.40
C LYS A 167 -12.49 -17.31 23.82
N SER A 168 -12.97 -16.12 23.55
CA SER A 168 -12.15 -14.92 23.47
C SER A 168 -11.28 -14.87 24.73
N ILE A 169 -9.95 -14.72 24.56
CA ILE A 169 -8.99 -13.98 25.41
C ILE A 169 -7.58 -14.61 25.64
N ASP A 170 -7.37 -15.93 25.65
CA ASP A 170 -6.19 -16.42 26.41
C ASP A 170 -4.82 -16.52 25.69
N ILE A 171 -4.71 -16.38 24.36
CA ILE A 171 -3.41 -16.63 23.68
C ILE A 171 -2.48 -15.40 23.71
N ILE A 172 -3.02 -14.19 23.60
CA ILE A 172 -2.20 -12.96 23.61
C ILE A 172 -1.76 -12.61 25.04
N ASP A 173 -2.56 -12.96 26.05
CA ASP A 173 -2.21 -12.73 27.45
C ASP A 173 -1.20 -13.78 27.98
N ASN A 174 -1.21 -15.01 27.47
CA ASN A 174 -0.21 -16.03 27.84
C ASN A 174 1.20 -15.78 27.30
N ILE A 175 1.36 -15.12 26.15
CA ILE A 175 2.70 -14.77 25.63
C ILE A 175 3.37 -13.70 26.50
N ASN A 176 2.58 -12.80 27.10
CA ASN A 176 3.09 -11.76 28.01
C ASN A 176 3.34 -12.27 29.44
N ASN A 177 2.68 -13.36 29.86
CA ASN A 177 2.86 -13.95 31.19
C ASN A 177 4.05 -14.93 31.27
N ASN A 178 4.57 -15.44 30.15
CA ASN A 178 5.72 -16.36 30.16
C ASN A 178 7.09 -15.70 30.47
N VAL A 179 7.12 -14.39 30.75
CA VAL A 179 8.30 -13.71 31.31
C VAL A 179 8.27 -13.72 32.85
N ASN A 180 7.13 -13.99 33.48
CA ASN A 180 6.99 -14.02 34.93
C ASN A 180 6.17 -15.23 35.37
N ASN A 181 6.85 -16.33 35.71
CA ASN A 181 6.63 -17.12 36.93
C ASN A 181 7.22 -18.53 36.77
N ASN A 182 8.43 -18.69 37.32
CA ASN A 182 8.73 -19.89 38.10
C ASN A 182 7.66 -20.01 39.19
N VAL A 183 7.00 -21.16 39.31
CA VAL A 183 6.52 -21.82 40.54
C VAL A 183 5.43 -22.84 40.16
N ASN A 184 5.84 -24.12 40.24
CA ASN A 184 5.15 -25.30 40.76
C ASN A 184 3.70 -25.69 40.40
N ASN A 185 3.62 -27.00 40.15
CA ASN A 185 2.61 -27.99 40.55
C ASN A 185 1.50 -28.38 39.56
N ASN A 186 1.70 -29.58 38.99
CA ASN A 186 0.82 -30.76 39.00
C ASN A 186 -0.67 -30.53 39.32
N VAL A 187 -1.55 -31.06 38.46
CA VAL A 187 -2.45 -32.20 38.78
C VAL A 187 -3.28 -32.60 37.54
N ASN A 188 -3.41 -33.91 37.37
CA ASN A 188 -4.20 -34.68 36.40
C ASN A 188 -5.71 -34.37 36.43
N ASN A 189 -6.40 -34.54 35.29
CA ASN A 189 -7.45 -35.58 35.15
C ASN A 189 -8.21 -35.54 33.79
N ASN A 190 -8.02 -36.61 33.02
CA ASN A 190 -9.00 -37.62 32.56
C ASN A 190 -10.40 -37.28 32.00
N ASN A 191 -10.67 -37.98 30.89
CA ASN A 191 -11.93 -38.62 30.41
C ASN A 191 -12.80 -37.84 29.41
N ASN A 192 -12.86 -38.31 28.14
CA ASN A 192 -13.84 -39.25 27.52
C ASN A 192 -15.05 -38.47 26.94
N ASN A 193 -15.65 -38.73 25.78
CA ASN A 193 -15.60 -39.80 24.79
C ASN A 193 -16.34 -39.32 23.51
N ASN A 194 -15.91 -39.85 22.36
CA ASN A 194 -16.66 -40.36 21.20
C ASN A 194 -17.77 -39.53 20.50
N GLY A 195 -17.59 -39.32 19.18
CA GLY A 195 -18.73 -39.10 18.27
C GLY A 195 -18.40 -38.59 16.86
N SER A 196 -18.37 -39.50 15.89
CA SER A 196 -18.56 -39.32 14.43
C SER A 196 -17.42 -38.69 13.58
N LYS A 197 -16.80 -39.57 12.77
CA LYS A 197 -15.90 -39.27 11.66
C LYS A 197 -16.67 -38.64 10.50
N LEU A 198 -16.32 -37.42 10.13
CA LEU A 198 -16.50 -36.89 8.77
C LEU A 198 -15.12 -36.53 8.21
N LYS A 199 -14.61 -37.42 7.35
CA LYS A 199 -13.36 -37.24 6.60
C LYS A 199 -13.54 -36.07 5.62
N ILE A 200 -12.99 -34.91 5.95
CA ILE A 200 -12.66 -33.89 4.95
C ILE A 200 -11.14 -33.78 4.93
N ASN A 201 -10.55 -34.40 3.91
CA ASN A 201 -9.15 -34.25 3.56
C ASN A 201 -8.86 -32.79 3.20
N LYS A 202 -8.27 -32.05 4.14
CA LYS A 202 -7.48 -30.87 3.82
C LYS A 202 -6.31 -30.77 4.79
N LYS A 203 -5.41 -31.75 4.65
CA LYS A 203 -3.97 -31.45 4.68
C LYS A 203 -3.75 -30.39 3.58
N LEU A 204 -3.97 -29.13 3.90
CA LEU A 204 -3.29 -28.04 3.21
C LEU A 204 -1.88 -28.01 3.84
N SER A 205 -1.16 -29.12 3.66
CA SER A 205 0.15 -29.25 4.25
C SER A 205 1.07 -28.27 3.54
N ILE A 206 1.86 -27.58 4.35
CA ILE A 206 3.03 -26.76 4.02
C ILE A 206 3.89 -27.38 2.90
N ASP A 207 3.82 -28.70 2.73
CA ASP A 207 4.37 -29.45 1.60
C ASP A 207 3.97 -28.93 0.21
N LYS A 208 2.80 -28.27 0.04
CA LYS A 208 2.42 -27.66 -1.24
C LYS A 208 3.06 -26.29 -1.50
N LEU A 209 3.40 -25.52 -0.47
CA LEU A 209 4.20 -24.30 -0.65
C LEU A 209 5.68 -24.63 -0.89
N ASN A 210 6.18 -25.72 -0.31
CA ASN A 210 7.56 -26.17 -0.48
C ASN A 210 7.82 -26.95 -1.79
N ASN A 211 6.78 -27.36 -2.55
CA ASN A 211 6.91 -28.18 -3.76
C ASN A 211 6.61 -27.43 -5.08
N ILE A 212 6.93 -26.14 -5.17
CA ILE A 212 7.15 -25.52 -6.49
C ILE A 212 8.59 -25.88 -6.91
N LYS A 213 8.76 -27.11 -7.42
CA LYS A 213 10.01 -27.58 -8.02
C LYS A 213 10.11 -27.06 -9.45
N ASP A 214 10.52 -25.80 -9.59
CA ASP A 214 11.10 -25.32 -10.84
C ASP A 214 12.62 -25.56 -10.82
N LYS A 215 13.14 -25.97 -11.98
CA LYS A 215 14.46 -26.60 -12.24
C LYS A 215 15.70 -25.69 -12.05
N ASP A 216 15.68 -24.69 -11.17
CA ASP A 216 16.84 -23.84 -10.94
C ASP A 216 17.48 -24.09 -9.57
N LYS A 217 18.64 -24.77 -9.62
CA LYS A 217 19.54 -24.99 -8.48
C LYS A 217 20.14 -23.65 -8.04
N ASN A 218 19.57 -23.02 -7.02
CA ASN A 218 20.18 -22.11 -6.02
C ASN A 218 19.10 -21.21 -5.35
N LYS A 219 18.10 -21.80 -4.69
CA LYS A 219 17.14 -21.03 -3.88
C LYS A 219 17.44 -21.18 -2.40
N ASP A 220 17.91 -20.10 -1.79
CA ASP A 220 17.71 -19.79 -0.37
C ASP A 220 16.20 -19.79 -0.10
N ASN A 221 15.64 -20.98 0.16
CA ASN A 221 14.21 -21.13 0.38
C ASN A 221 13.83 -20.46 1.70
N ILE A 222 12.83 -19.58 1.67
CA ILE A 222 12.31 -18.92 2.87
C ILE A 222 11.81 -19.99 3.82
N ASN A 223 12.41 -20.08 5.01
CA ASN A 223 12.02 -21.04 6.02
C ASN A 223 10.81 -20.53 6.81
N PHE A 224 9.60 -20.87 6.36
CA PHE A 224 8.35 -20.51 7.03
C PHE A 224 8.16 -21.18 8.41
N LYS A 225 9.10 -22.01 8.88
CA LYS A 225 9.11 -22.56 10.25
C LYS A 225 9.59 -21.56 11.30
N GLU A 226 10.18 -20.44 10.88
CA GLU A 226 10.69 -19.40 11.77
C GLU A 226 9.63 -18.36 12.13
N SER A 227 9.91 -17.53 13.14
CA SER A 227 9.03 -16.42 13.51
C SER A 227 9.02 -15.34 12.42
N PHE A 228 7.91 -14.59 12.30
CA PHE A 228 7.81 -13.48 11.35
C PHE A 228 8.99 -12.50 11.46
N LYS A 229 9.40 -12.19 12.69
CA LYS A 229 10.56 -11.36 13.00
C LYS A 229 11.85 -11.92 12.37
N LYS A 230 12.17 -13.20 12.61
CA LYS A 230 13.38 -13.85 12.08
C LYS A 230 13.37 -13.90 10.56
N ILE A 231 12.23 -14.23 9.95
CA ILE A 231 12.08 -14.25 8.49
C ILE A 231 12.39 -12.88 7.90
N LEU A 232 11.78 -11.81 8.44
CA LEU A 232 12.00 -10.45 7.95
C LEU A 232 13.45 -9.98 8.16
N GLU A 233 14.06 -10.27 9.31
CA GLU A 233 15.46 -9.95 9.58
C GLU A 233 16.43 -10.68 8.65
N ASN A 234 16.20 -11.98 8.42
CA ASN A 234 17.03 -12.79 7.53
C ASN A 234 16.92 -12.31 6.07
N CYS A 235 15.70 -12.01 5.61
CA CYS A 235 15.48 -11.45 4.29
C CYS A 235 16.15 -10.07 4.14
N LYS A 236 16.08 -9.21 5.16
CA LYS A 236 16.73 -7.89 5.12
C LYS A 236 18.26 -7.93 5.10
N LYS A 237 18.88 -8.97 5.64
CA LYS A 237 20.34 -9.14 5.57
C LYS A 237 20.82 -9.40 4.13
N ASN A 238 19.96 -9.97 3.29
CA ASN A 238 20.29 -10.28 1.92
C ASN A 238 19.87 -9.15 0.98
N ASN A 239 20.76 -8.18 0.77
CA ASN A 239 20.51 -7.01 -0.09
C ASN A 239 20.40 -7.34 -1.59
N ASN A 240 20.74 -8.57 -2.00
CA ASN A 240 20.73 -8.98 -3.40
C ASN A 240 19.39 -9.59 -3.82
N LYS A 241 18.45 -9.82 -2.89
CA LYS A 241 17.14 -10.40 -3.17
C LYS A 241 16.02 -9.48 -2.68
N SER A 242 15.06 -9.25 -3.54
CA SER A 242 13.85 -8.46 -3.31
C SER A 242 12.81 -9.27 -2.55
N TYR A 243 12.88 -10.61 -2.62
CA TYR A 243 11.88 -11.53 -2.06
C TYR A 243 10.46 -11.19 -2.52
N TYR A 244 10.32 -10.89 -3.83
CA TYR A 244 9.06 -10.45 -4.44
C TYR A 244 7.90 -11.43 -4.19
N GLU A 245 8.16 -12.71 -3.89
CA GLU A 245 7.14 -13.69 -3.54
C GLU A 245 6.39 -13.35 -2.23
N LEU A 246 7.02 -12.59 -1.33
CA LEU A 246 6.43 -12.13 -0.07
C LEU A 246 5.42 -11.02 -0.26
N SER A 247 5.27 -10.45 -1.46
CA SER A 247 4.23 -9.47 -1.77
C SER A 247 3.45 -9.81 -3.03
N CYS A 248 2.12 -9.76 -2.95
CA CYS A 248 1.29 -9.95 -4.14
C CYS A 248 1.53 -8.90 -5.22
N LYS A 249 1.79 -7.63 -4.84
CA LYS A 249 2.08 -6.55 -5.78
C LYS A 249 3.41 -6.77 -6.50
N PHE A 250 4.46 -7.12 -5.77
CA PHE A 250 5.79 -7.37 -6.36
C PHE A 250 5.82 -8.65 -7.18
N LEU A 251 5.13 -9.71 -6.72
CA LEU A 251 4.97 -10.94 -7.48
C LEU A 251 4.27 -10.69 -8.82
N PHE A 252 3.17 -9.92 -8.79
CA PHE A 252 2.46 -9.54 -10.01
C PHE A 252 3.28 -8.61 -10.90
N LEU A 253 4.01 -7.65 -10.31
CA LEU A 253 4.91 -6.77 -11.04
C LEU A 253 5.99 -7.58 -11.77
N ASN A 254 6.64 -8.53 -11.09
CA ASN A 254 7.65 -9.40 -11.71
C ASN A 254 7.06 -10.20 -12.87
N TYR A 255 5.87 -10.78 -12.70
CA TYR A 255 5.14 -11.47 -13.76
C TYR A 255 4.84 -10.54 -14.95
N LEU A 256 4.39 -9.31 -14.70
CA LEU A 256 4.07 -8.35 -15.75
C LEU A 256 5.32 -7.90 -16.50
N LEU A 257 6.40 -7.56 -15.80
CA LEU A 257 7.67 -7.15 -16.40
C LEU A 257 8.28 -8.25 -17.27
N LYS A 258 8.25 -9.51 -16.80
CA LYS A 258 8.74 -10.66 -17.56
C LYS A 258 7.93 -10.87 -18.83
N ASN A 259 6.60 -10.91 -18.72
CA ASN A 259 5.73 -11.08 -19.90
C ASN A 259 5.86 -9.94 -20.90
N ALA A 260 5.98 -8.70 -20.42
CA ALA A 260 6.15 -7.55 -21.29
C ALA A 260 7.48 -7.65 -22.04
N LYS A 261 8.58 -8.06 -21.38
CA LYS A 261 9.89 -8.20 -22.03
C LYS A 261 9.93 -9.36 -23.04
N GLU A 262 9.20 -10.45 -22.79
CA GLU A 262 9.14 -11.60 -23.69
C GLU A 262 8.26 -11.34 -24.92
N LYS A 263 7.19 -10.55 -24.78
CA LYS A 263 6.18 -10.36 -25.84
C LYS A 263 6.33 -9.04 -26.61
N THR A 264 6.98 -8.04 -26.02
CA THR A 264 7.03 -6.68 -26.56
C THR A 264 8.40 -6.03 -26.30
N ASP A 265 8.74 -5.00 -27.06
CA ASP A 265 9.91 -4.15 -26.80
C ASP A 265 9.51 -2.81 -26.14
N ASP A 266 8.41 -2.84 -25.38
CA ASP A 266 7.83 -1.67 -24.74
C ASP A 266 8.71 -1.20 -23.58
N LYS A 267 8.99 0.11 -23.48
CA LYS A 267 9.61 0.68 -22.27
C LYS A 267 8.56 0.97 -21.20
N ILE A 268 8.92 0.72 -19.94
CA ILE A 268 7.98 0.75 -18.81
C ILE A 268 8.40 1.83 -17.81
N VAL A 269 7.45 2.67 -17.42
CA VAL A 269 7.58 3.62 -16.30
C VAL A 269 6.88 3.04 -15.09
N ILE A 270 7.61 2.93 -13.98
CA ILE A 270 7.08 2.48 -12.69
C ILE A 270 7.05 3.67 -11.74
N VAL A 271 5.88 3.96 -11.20
CA VAL A 271 5.66 5.08 -10.28
C VAL A 271 5.28 4.55 -8.89
N SER A 272 5.93 5.11 -7.87
CA SER A 272 5.67 4.82 -6.46
C SER A 272 5.69 6.09 -5.63
N ASN A 273 4.90 6.11 -4.55
CA ASN A 273 4.88 7.21 -3.58
C ASN A 273 6.02 7.08 -2.57
N HIS A 274 6.34 5.84 -2.19
CA HIS A 274 7.44 5.55 -1.28
C HIS A 274 8.73 5.28 -2.07
N THR A 275 9.81 6.03 -1.76
CA THR A 275 11.15 5.79 -2.31
C THR A 275 11.73 4.45 -1.85
N GLN A 276 11.38 4.01 -0.65
CA GLN A 276 11.75 2.69 -0.13
C GLN A 276 11.21 1.56 -1.03
N THR A 277 9.98 1.70 -1.55
CA THR A 277 9.43 0.75 -2.52
C THR A 277 10.26 0.75 -3.81
N LEU A 278 10.70 1.92 -4.30
CA LEU A 278 11.58 2.01 -5.46
C LEU A 278 12.93 1.31 -5.21
N ASP A 279 13.51 1.44 -4.01
CA ASP A 279 14.75 0.74 -3.63
C ASP A 279 14.59 -0.79 -3.81
N TYR A 280 13.48 -1.38 -3.36
CA TYR A 280 13.21 -2.81 -3.56
C TYR A 280 12.96 -3.17 -5.03
N ILE A 281 12.33 -2.29 -5.81
CA ILE A 281 12.16 -2.49 -7.26
C ILE A 281 13.52 -2.45 -7.97
N GLU A 282 14.48 -1.62 -7.51
CA GLU A 282 15.84 -1.66 -8.05
C GLU A 282 16.52 -3.01 -7.83
N ILE A 283 16.37 -3.58 -6.62
CA ILE A 283 16.90 -4.91 -6.30
C ILE A 283 16.26 -5.95 -7.23
N LEU A 284 14.93 -5.90 -7.40
CA LEU A 284 14.21 -6.76 -8.34
C LEU A 284 14.70 -6.61 -9.78
N CYS A 285 14.99 -5.38 -10.23
CA CYS A 285 15.53 -5.13 -11.57
C CYS A 285 16.94 -5.71 -11.71
N LYS A 286 17.81 -5.56 -10.71
CA LYS A 286 19.16 -6.12 -10.69
C LYS A 286 19.13 -7.65 -10.70
N GLU A 287 18.26 -8.28 -9.92
CA GLU A 287 18.08 -9.73 -9.90
C GLU A 287 17.69 -10.31 -11.27
N ASN A 288 16.83 -9.60 -12.01
CA ASN A 288 16.36 -10.03 -13.32
C ASN A 288 17.20 -9.46 -14.49
N ASN A 289 18.32 -8.80 -14.19
CA ASN A 289 19.20 -8.15 -15.18
C ASN A 289 18.49 -7.11 -16.08
N TYR A 290 17.48 -6.42 -15.56
CA TYR A 290 16.84 -5.31 -16.26
C TYR A 290 17.68 -4.03 -16.13
N LYS A 291 18.00 -3.40 -17.25
CA LYS A 291 18.60 -2.05 -17.23
C LYS A 291 17.52 -1.03 -16.93
N PHE A 292 17.77 -0.21 -15.91
CA PHE A 292 16.83 0.79 -15.44
C PHE A 292 17.53 2.11 -15.16
N VAL A 293 16.73 3.17 -15.10
CA VAL A 293 17.14 4.46 -14.54
C VAL A 293 16.14 4.89 -13.48
N ARG A 294 16.58 5.74 -12.56
CA ARG A 294 15.74 6.24 -11.47
C ARG A 294 15.79 7.76 -11.40
N LEU A 295 14.62 8.35 -11.17
CA LEU A 295 14.45 9.76 -10.89
C LEU A 295 13.61 9.93 -9.61
N ASP A 296 14.28 10.36 -8.56
CA ASP A 296 13.67 10.79 -7.30
C ASP A 296 14.20 12.17 -6.88
N GLY A 297 13.70 12.69 -5.76
CA GLY A 297 14.08 14.01 -5.26
C GLY A 297 15.53 14.11 -4.75
N ALA A 298 16.24 12.98 -4.61
CA ALA A 298 17.63 12.96 -4.17
C ALA A 298 18.61 13.24 -5.32
N ILE A 299 18.16 13.14 -6.57
CA ILE A 299 19.03 13.36 -7.73
C ILE A 299 19.32 14.84 -7.96
N ASN A 300 20.58 15.17 -8.24
CA ASN A 300 20.97 16.54 -8.60
C ASN A 300 20.32 16.95 -9.94
N ILE A 301 19.89 18.21 -10.05
CA ILE A 301 19.27 18.83 -11.23
C ILE A 301 20.06 18.53 -12.51
N LYS A 302 21.40 18.64 -12.51
CA LYS A 302 22.23 18.35 -13.68
C LYS A 302 22.16 16.88 -14.12
N LYS A 303 22.07 15.95 -13.16
CA LYS A 303 21.94 14.51 -13.42
C LYS A 303 20.52 14.14 -13.86
N ARG A 304 19.51 14.92 -13.45
CA ARG A 304 18.10 14.70 -13.81
C ARG A 304 17.88 14.74 -15.32
N GLN A 305 18.43 15.74 -16.00
CA GLN A 305 18.34 15.86 -17.46
C GLN A 305 19.02 14.69 -18.15
N LYS A 306 20.23 14.34 -17.70
CA LYS A 306 20.96 13.18 -18.23
C LYS A 306 20.18 11.87 -18.11
N VAL A 307 19.55 11.60 -16.96
CA VAL A 307 18.72 10.39 -16.78
C VAL A 307 17.53 10.33 -17.75
N LEU A 308 16.92 11.48 -18.04
CA LEU A 308 15.82 11.57 -19.00
C LEU A 308 16.31 11.33 -20.44
N GLU A 309 17.44 11.94 -20.81
CA GLU A 309 18.08 11.76 -22.11
C GLU A 309 18.52 10.32 -22.32
N ASP A 310 19.16 9.71 -21.31
CA ASP A 310 19.56 8.31 -21.31
C ASP A 310 18.35 7.41 -21.59
N PHE A 311 17.24 7.61 -20.87
CA PHE A 311 16.02 6.82 -21.09
C PHE A 311 15.41 7.00 -22.48
N GLN A 312 15.46 8.21 -23.04
CA GLN A 312 14.89 8.49 -24.36
C GLN A 312 15.77 7.96 -25.50
N ASN A 313 17.09 8.06 -25.37
CA ASN A 313 18.04 7.80 -26.45
C ASN A 313 18.63 6.39 -26.41
N ILE A 314 18.83 5.80 -25.22
CA ILE A 314 19.42 4.47 -25.07
C ILE A 314 18.30 3.43 -25.14
N SER A 315 18.29 2.61 -26.21
CA SER A 315 17.27 1.57 -26.43
C SER A 315 17.27 0.49 -25.36
N ASP A 316 18.46 0.17 -24.83
CA ASP A 316 18.68 -0.93 -23.89
C ASP A 316 18.08 -0.68 -22.49
N ILE A 317 17.78 0.58 -22.15
CA ILE A 317 17.13 0.91 -20.87
C ILE A 317 15.65 0.54 -20.96
N TYR A 318 15.25 -0.46 -20.18
CA TYR A 318 13.92 -1.03 -20.20
C TYR A 318 12.95 -0.33 -19.23
N ILE A 319 13.44 0.01 -18.03
CA ILE A 319 12.59 0.49 -16.92
C ILE A 319 13.00 1.91 -16.49
N PHE A 320 12.00 2.77 -16.26
CA PHE A 320 12.17 4.07 -15.63
C PHE A 320 11.46 4.10 -14.28
N LEU A 321 12.21 4.24 -13.19
CA LEU A 321 11.68 4.34 -11.83
C LEU A 321 11.45 5.81 -11.47
N LEU A 322 10.24 6.16 -11.07
CA LEU A 322 9.85 7.53 -10.75
C LEU A 322 9.15 7.59 -9.40
N SER A 323 9.59 8.50 -8.52
CA SER A 323 8.77 8.87 -7.36
C SER A 323 7.64 9.81 -7.82
N SER A 324 6.40 9.60 -7.37
CA SER A 324 5.23 10.42 -7.74
C SER A 324 5.49 11.93 -7.60
N LYS A 325 6.07 12.35 -6.47
CA LYS A 325 6.42 13.74 -6.18
C LYS A 325 7.41 14.34 -7.19
N SER A 326 8.32 13.54 -7.73
CA SER A 326 9.28 14.00 -8.74
C SER A 326 8.70 14.01 -10.17
N GLY A 327 7.55 13.35 -10.38
CA GLY A 327 6.85 13.29 -11.66
C GLY A 327 6.09 14.56 -12.03
N GLY A 328 5.69 15.36 -11.04
CA GLY A 328 4.84 16.55 -11.22
C GLY A 328 5.48 17.74 -11.96
N CYS A 329 6.76 17.68 -12.31
CA CYS A 329 7.48 18.82 -12.91
C CYS A 329 7.38 18.91 -14.44
N GLY A 330 6.38 18.28 -15.08
CA GLY A 330 6.26 18.31 -16.55
C GLY A 330 7.32 17.47 -17.27
N LEU A 331 7.62 16.28 -16.74
CA LEU A 331 8.55 15.35 -17.39
C LEU A 331 7.95 14.78 -18.68
N ASN A 332 8.73 14.80 -19.76
CA ASN A 332 8.32 14.23 -21.04
C ASN A 332 8.96 12.85 -21.26
N LEU A 333 8.19 11.77 -21.10
CA LEU A 333 8.66 10.39 -21.22
C LEU A 333 8.03 9.69 -22.44
N ILE A 334 8.13 10.32 -23.62
CA ILE A 334 7.47 9.85 -24.86
C ILE A 334 7.87 8.44 -25.32
N LYS A 335 9.05 7.96 -24.91
CA LYS A 335 9.55 6.64 -25.29
C LYS A 335 8.96 5.51 -24.46
N ALA A 336 8.24 5.81 -23.38
CA ALA A 336 7.55 4.82 -22.58
C ALA A 336 6.19 4.49 -23.18
N ASN A 337 5.86 3.20 -23.23
CA ASN A 337 4.59 2.69 -23.76
C ASN A 337 3.65 2.28 -22.63
N ARG A 338 4.19 1.94 -21.45
CA ARG A 338 3.43 1.44 -20.31
C ARG A 338 3.80 2.22 -19.06
N LEU A 339 2.77 2.55 -18.28
CA LEU A 339 2.93 3.19 -16.97
C LEU A 339 2.24 2.32 -15.92
N ILE A 340 2.99 1.97 -14.87
CA ILE A 340 2.52 1.15 -13.75
C ILE A 340 2.54 2.03 -12.50
N LEU A 341 1.37 2.22 -11.90
CA LEU A 341 1.21 2.85 -10.59
C LEU A 341 1.09 1.74 -9.54
N LEU A 342 2.06 1.62 -8.64
CA LEU A 342 1.99 0.60 -7.57
C LEU A 342 1.00 0.98 -6.47
N GLU A 343 0.91 2.28 -6.21
CA GLU A 343 0.13 2.88 -5.14
C GLU A 343 -0.57 4.12 -5.73
N PRO A 344 -1.91 4.21 -5.66
CA PRO A 344 -2.58 5.47 -5.89
C PRO A 344 -2.33 6.42 -4.70
N ASP A 345 -2.25 7.72 -5.00
CA ASP A 345 -2.25 8.79 -3.98
C ASP A 345 -3.57 8.90 -3.22
#